data_AF-A0A4U0WW13-F1
#
_entry.id   AF-A0A4U0WW13-F1
#
_cell.length_a   1.000
_cell.length_b   1.000
_cell.length_c   1.000
_cell.angle_alpha   90.00
_cell.angle_beta   90.00
_cell.angle_gamma   90.00
#
_symmetry.space_group_name_H-M   'P 1'
#
loop_
_entity.id
_entity.type
_entity.pdbx_description
1 polymer ?
#
loop_
_entity_poly.entity_id
_entity_poly.type
_entity_poly.pdbx_seq_one_letter_code
_entity_poly.pdbx_strand_id
1 'polypeptide(L)'
;MDISNHSERPKELEGRNYIRWDSKGVENVPEGEQEDIQAVADMINDIQKAQYNSHRHCYSGTHARTQGIVRGTFVVPDDLPKHLKQTELFQKGGEYEVVARYSSEPGDPGLDDRIPQPRGFAMKLFGVHGDMFDAGKDYPTQDIEFNSTPALDLATAK
;
A
#
# COMPACT_ATOMS: atom_id res chain seq x y z
N MET A 1 -10.19 27.06 -0.97
CA MET A 1 -9.40 26.36 -2.00
C MET A 1 -10.31 25.32 -2.60
N ASP A 2 -10.64 25.48 -3.88
CA ASP A 2 -11.42 24.48 -4.60
C ASP A 2 -10.49 23.30 -4.86
N ILE A 3 -10.68 22.21 -4.12
CA ILE A 3 -9.91 20.97 -4.25
C ILE A 3 -10.61 20.05 -5.26
N SER A 4 -11.31 20.63 -6.24
CA SER A 4 -11.90 19.87 -7.32
C SER A 4 -10.78 19.18 -8.09
N ASN A 5 -10.66 17.88 -7.85
CA ASN A 5 -9.81 16.98 -8.62
C ASN A 5 -10.37 16.98 -10.05
N HIS A 6 -9.94 17.93 -10.88
CA HIS A 6 -10.25 17.95 -12.30
C HIS A 6 -9.53 16.74 -12.91
N SER A 7 -10.17 15.57 -12.84
CA SER A 7 -9.65 14.39 -13.51
C SER A 7 -9.55 14.73 -14.99
N GLU A 8 -8.34 14.74 -15.53
CA GLU A 8 -8.12 14.86 -16.97
C GLU A 8 -9.02 13.85 -17.70
N ARG A 9 -9.54 14.23 -18.87
CA ARG A 9 -10.53 13.40 -19.54
C ARG A 9 -9.88 12.08 -19.96
N PRO A 10 -10.52 10.91 -19.79
CA PRO A 10 -9.90 9.60 -20.10
C PRO A 10 -9.24 9.50 -21.48
N LYS A 11 -9.80 10.18 -22.50
CA LYS A 11 -9.25 10.26 -23.86
C LYS A 11 -7.88 10.95 -23.95
N GLU A 12 -7.60 11.89 -23.05
CA GLU A 12 -6.32 12.61 -23.02
C GLU A 12 -5.20 11.76 -22.42
N LEU A 13 -5.55 10.77 -21.59
CA LEU A 13 -4.60 9.84 -20.96
C LEU A 13 -4.20 8.72 -21.93
N GLU A 14 -5.14 8.16 -22.70
CA GLU A 14 -4.87 7.06 -23.64
C GLU A 14 -3.80 7.37 -24.70
N GLY A 15 -3.67 8.63 -25.10
CA GLY A 15 -2.70 9.08 -26.11
C GLY A 15 -1.31 9.39 -25.58
N ARG A 16 -1.04 9.24 -24.27
CA ARG A 16 0.26 9.57 -23.68
C ARG A 16 1.31 8.50 -23.98
N ASN A 17 2.56 8.95 -24.11
CA ASN A 17 3.72 8.08 -24.12
C ASN A 17 4.10 7.75 -22.67
N TYR A 18 3.82 6.52 -22.25
CA TYR A 18 4.21 6.01 -20.93
C TYR A 18 5.64 5.47 -20.98
N ILE A 19 6.43 5.83 -19.97
CA ILE A 19 7.78 5.30 -19.75
C ILE A 19 7.73 4.24 -18.66
N ARG A 20 8.60 3.23 -18.74
CA ARG A 20 8.69 2.22 -17.67
C ARG A 20 9.26 2.85 -16.40
N TRP A 21 8.81 2.39 -15.23
CA TRP A 21 9.16 2.97 -13.94
C TRP A 21 10.68 2.90 -13.62
N ASP A 22 11.40 1.95 -14.18
CA ASP A 22 12.86 1.76 -14.05
C ASP A 22 13.66 2.41 -15.19
N SER A 23 13.00 3.21 -16.05
CA SER A 23 13.70 3.92 -17.12
C SER A 23 14.66 4.96 -16.52
N LYS A 24 15.81 5.13 -17.17
CA LYS A 24 16.82 6.12 -16.75
C LYS A 24 16.19 7.51 -16.55
N GLY A 25 16.31 8.06 -15.35
CA GLY A 25 15.82 9.39 -14.99
C GLY A 25 14.41 9.44 -14.41
N VAL A 26 13.72 8.30 -14.26
CA VAL A 26 12.43 8.23 -13.53
C VAL A 26 12.66 8.33 -12.02
N GLU A 27 13.58 7.53 -11.50
CA GLU A 27 13.93 7.49 -10.08
C GLU A 27 15.32 8.10 -9.85
N ASN A 28 15.46 8.83 -8.75
CA ASN A 28 16.74 9.32 -8.24
C ASN A 28 16.81 8.98 -6.76
N VAL A 29 17.71 8.06 -6.40
CA VAL A 29 17.96 7.68 -5.00
C VAL A 29 18.57 8.89 -4.25
N PRO A 30 17.91 9.40 -3.19
CA PRO A 30 18.44 10.51 -2.39
C PRO A 30 19.73 10.13 -1.64
N GLU A 31 20.54 11.14 -1.31
CA GLU A 31 21.66 10.94 -0.40
C GLU A 31 21.17 10.53 0.99
N GLY A 32 21.74 9.46 1.54
CA GLY A 32 21.43 8.95 2.88
C GLY A 32 20.21 8.01 2.95
N GLU A 33 19.59 7.64 1.83
CA GLU A 33 18.36 6.84 1.82
C GLU A 33 18.49 5.53 2.62
N GLN A 34 19.63 4.85 2.52
CA GLN A 34 19.84 3.59 3.24
C GLN A 34 19.89 3.78 4.75
N GLU A 35 20.54 4.86 5.20
CA GLU A 35 20.58 5.25 6.61
C GLU A 35 19.19 5.64 7.13
N ASP A 36 18.40 6.36 6.32
CA ASP A 36 17.03 6.74 6.65
C ASP A 36 16.11 5.51 6.77
N ILE A 37 16.21 4.57 5.82
CA ILE A 37 15.48 3.30 5.87
C ILE A 37 15.79 2.56 7.17
N GLN A 38 17.07 2.48 7.55
CA GLN A 38 17.48 1.81 8.77
C GLN A 38 16.95 2.55 10.02
N ALA A 39 16.99 3.88 10.04
CA ALA A 39 16.48 4.67 11.15
C ALA A 39 14.97 4.48 11.36
N VAL A 40 14.19 4.43 10.27
CA VAL A 40 12.75 4.14 10.33
C VAL A 40 12.51 2.71 10.83
N ALA A 41 13.26 1.73 10.35
CA ALA A 41 13.15 0.35 10.81
C ALA A 41 13.45 0.20 12.31
N ASP A 42 14.47 0.90 12.82
CA ASP A 42 14.82 0.89 14.24
C ASP A 42 13.72 1.53 15.10
N MET A 43 13.17 2.67 14.65
CA MET A 43 12.04 3.33 15.31
C MET A 43 10.80 2.42 15.39
N ILE A 44 10.44 1.77 14.29
CA ILE A 44 9.32 0.82 14.23
C ILE A 44 9.55 -0.36 15.17
N ASN A 45 10.77 -0.90 15.19
CA ASN A 45 11.13 -2.00 16.10
C ASN A 45 10.97 -1.60 17.57
N ASP A 46 11.33 -0.36 17.94
CA ASP A 46 11.18 0.11 19.31
C ASP A 46 9.72 0.30 19.71
N ILE A 47 8.86 0.79 18.80
CA ILE A 47 7.41 0.84 19.01
C ILE A 47 6.86 -0.57 19.26
N GLN A 48 7.21 -1.54 18.42
CA GLN A 48 6.74 -2.93 18.57
C GLN A 48 7.24 -3.58 19.86
N LYS A 49 8.50 -3.35 20.25
CA LYS A 49 9.05 -3.82 21.53
C LYS A 49 8.30 -3.23 22.72
N ALA A 50 7.98 -1.93 22.69
CA ALA A 50 7.20 -1.28 23.75
C ALA A 50 5.82 -1.93 23.90
N GLN A 51 5.13 -2.17 22.79
CA GLN A 51 3.83 -2.86 22.80
C GLN A 51 3.94 -4.29 23.30
N TYR A 52 4.96 -5.05 22.87
CA TYR A 52 5.21 -6.40 23.36
C TYR A 52 5.51 -6.43 24.85
N ASN A 53 6.27 -5.46 25.38
CA ASN A 53 6.59 -5.40 26.80
C ASN A 53 5.36 -5.17 27.67
N SER A 54 4.41 -4.35 27.20
CA SER A 54 3.16 -4.05 27.91
C SER A 54 2.10 -5.14 27.76
N HIS A 55 1.91 -5.68 26.55
CA HIS A 55 0.79 -6.54 26.21
C HIS A 55 1.17 -8.02 26.05
N ARG A 56 2.47 -8.33 26.01
CA ARG A 56 3.02 -9.67 25.71
C ARG A 56 2.52 -10.25 24.39
N HIS A 57 2.13 -9.37 23.47
CA HIS A 57 1.66 -9.69 22.13
C HIS A 57 2.39 -8.81 21.12
N CYS A 58 2.78 -9.39 19.98
CA CYS A 58 3.44 -8.65 18.91
C CYS A 58 2.37 -8.06 17.98
N TYR A 59 2.32 -6.73 17.91
CA TYR A 59 1.46 -6.00 16.99
C TYR A 59 2.30 -5.47 15.81
N SER A 60 1.64 -5.05 14.73
CA SER A 60 2.28 -4.30 13.66
C SER A 60 2.79 -2.94 14.18
N GLY A 61 3.88 -2.42 13.58
CA GLY A 61 4.52 -1.18 14.04
C GLY A 61 3.64 0.06 13.91
N THR A 62 2.88 0.12 12.83
CA THR A 62 1.71 0.98 12.68
C THR A 62 0.51 0.08 12.40
N HIS A 63 -0.68 0.65 12.34
CA HIS A 63 -1.91 -0.06 12.07
C HIS A 63 -2.21 -1.17 13.08
N ALA A 64 -1.83 -1.00 14.36
CA ALA A 64 -1.76 -2.08 15.35
C ALA A 64 -3.13 -2.71 15.66
N ARG A 65 -4.19 -1.89 15.67
CA ARG A 65 -5.56 -2.33 15.93
C ARG A 65 -6.21 -2.82 14.65
N THR A 66 -6.70 -4.06 14.66
CA THR A 66 -7.53 -4.64 13.58
C THR A 66 -8.99 -4.57 13.97
N GLN A 67 -9.85 -3.96 13.15
CA GLN A 67 -11.31 -3.98 13.38
C GLN A 67 -11.99 -5.16 12.71
N GLY A 68 -11.47 -5.61 11.57
CA GLY A 68 -12.07 -6.72 10.84
C GLY A 68 -11.18 -7.25 9.73
N ILE A 69 -11.35 -8.54 9.45
CA ILE A 69 -10.76 -9.23 8.32
C ILE A 69 -11.92 -9.82 7.51
N VAL A 70 -11.99 -9.46 6.24
CA VAL A 70 -13.03 -9.92 5.32
C VAL A 70 -12.40 -10.70 4.17
N ARG A 71 -13.16 -11.65 3.63
CA ARG A 71 -12.77 -12.41 2.44
C ARG A 71 -13.69 -12.03 1.28
N GLY A 72 -13.19 -12.13 0.07
CA GLY A 72 -13.99 -11.94 -1.13
C GLY A 72 -13.23 -12.26 -2.40
N THR A 73 -13.73 -11.72 -3.50
CA THR A 73 -13.15 -11.87 -4.84
C THR A 73 -12.86 -10.49 -5.40
N PHE A 74 -11.65 -10.27 -5.88
CA PHE A 74 -11.22 -9.07 -6.58
C PHE A 74 -11.25 -9.32 -8.08
N VAL A 75 -11.98 -8.49 -8.82
CA VAL A 75 -12.20 -8.68 -10.26
C VAL A 75 -11.50 -7.58 -11.03
N VAL A 76 -10.60 -7.97 -11.92
CA VAL A 76 -9.95 -7.11 -12.91
C VAL A 76 -10.71 -7.25 -14.23
N PRO A 77 -11.31 -6.16 -14.76
CA PRO A 77 -11.96 -6.19 -16.07
C PRO A 77 -10.94 -6.43 -17.20
N ASP A 78 -11.33 -7.15 -18.24
CA ASP A 78 -10.44 -7.41 -19.38
C ASP A 78 -10.34 -6.22 -20.36
N ASP A 79 -11.21 -5.23 -20.23
CA ASP A 79 -11.35 -4.07 -21.11
C ASP A 79 -10.75 -2.78 -20.53
N LEU A 80 -9.83 -2.89 -19.57
CA LEU A 80 -9.12 -1.74 -19.02
C LEU A 80 -8.45 -0.90 -20.14
N PRO A 81 -8.53 0.44 -20.07
CA PRO A 81 -7.77 1.32 -20.96
C PRO A 81 -6.27 0.97 -20.94
N LYS A 82 -5.58 1.17 -22.07
CA LYS A 82 -4.16 0.82 -22.23
C LYS A 82 -3.28 1.35 -21.09
N HIS A 83 -3.57 2.55 -20.59
CA HIS A 83 -2.81 3.17 -19.52
C HIS A 83 -3.06 2.59 -18.12
N LEU A 84 -4.15 1.84 -17.93
CA LEU A 84 -4.47 1.13 -16.69
C LEU A 84 -4.07 -0.34 -16.74
N LYS A 85 -3.84 -0.89 -17.95
CA LYS A 85 -3.30 -2.24 -18.18
C LYS A 85 -1.80 -2.33 -17.87
N GLN A 86 -1.43 -1.98 -16.63
CA GLN A 86 -0.05 -2.00 -16.14
C GLN A 86 0.14 -3.13 -15.14
N THR A 87 1.38 -3.58 -14.96
CA THR A 87 1.75 -4.70 -14.08
C THR A 87 1.08 -6.04 -14.43
N GLU A 88 1.58 -7.10 -13.83
CA GLU A 88 1.12 -8.47 -13.95
C GLU A 88 -0.35 -8.61 -13.57
N LEU A 89 -0.81 -7.82 -12.60
CA LEU A 89 -2.16 -7.86 -12.06
C LEU A 89 -3.22 -7.27 -13.01
N PHE A 90 -2.93 -6.11 -13.65
CA PHE A 90 -3.94 -5.40 -14.45
C PHE A 90 -3.80 -5.56 -15.97
N GLN A 91 -2.74 -6.23 -16.45
CA GLN A 91 -2.54 -6.47 -17.88
C GLN A 91 -3.60 -7.38 -18.52
N LYS A 92 -4.19 -8.30 -17.75
CA LYS A 92 -5.21 -9.26 -18.21
C LYS A 92 -6.36 -9.30 -17.22
N GLY A 93 -7.59 -9.42 -17.72
CA GLY A 93 -8.75 -9.62 -16.86
C GLY A 93 -8.66 -10.92 -16.06
N GLY A 94 -9.23 -10.93 -14.87
CA GLY A 94 -9.15 -12.08 -13.97
C GLY A 94 -9.89 -11.88 -12.65
N GLU A 95 -10.10 -12.98 -11.94
CA GLU A 95 -10.68 -12.99 -10.61
C GLU A 95 -9.65 -13.56 -9.63
N TYR A 96 -9.48 -12.88 -8.50
CA TYR A 96 -8.49 -13.21 -7.49
C TYR A 96 -9.17 -13.35 -6.14
N GLU A 97 -8.86 -14.42 -5.41
CA GLU A 97 -9.23 -14.51 -4.00
C GLU A 97 -8.55 -13.37 -3.24
N VAL A 98 -9.30 -12.69 -2.37
CA VAL A 98 -8.78 -11.58 -1.57
C VAL A 98 -9.12 -11.74 -0.10
N VAL A 99 -8.15 -11.42 0.74
CA VAL A 99 -8.36 -11.13 2.16
C VAL A 99 -8.07 -9.65 2.38
N ALA A 100 -9.04 -8.92 2.94
CA ALA A 100 -8.89 -7.51 3.26
C ALA A 100 -8.95 -7.25 4.76
N ARG A 101 -8.21 -6.26 5.24
CA ARG A 101 -8.06 -5.90 6.65
C ARG A 101 -8.36 -4.43 6.87
N TYR A 102 -9.28 -4.16 7.79
CA TYR A 102 -9.53 -2.82 8.33
C TYR A 102 -8.71 -2.62 9.60
N SER A 103 -8.04 -1.46 9.70
CA SER A 103 -7.16 -1.13 10.82
C SER A 103 -7.19 0.35 11.21
N SER A 104 -6.73 0.68 12.43
CA SER A 104 -6.43 2.06 12.86
C SER A 104 -4.94 2.31 12.80
N GLU A 105 -4.53 3.40 12.16
CA GLU A 105 -3.12 3.74 11.88
C GLU A 105 -2.18 3.76 13.10
N PRO A 106 -2.56 4.25 14.29
CA PRO A 106 -1.61 4.33 15.40
C PRO A 106 -1.06 2.95 15.84
N GLY A 107 0.17 2.96 16.36
CA GLY A 107 0.85 1.77 16.90
C GLY A 107 0.31 1.28 18.26
N ASP A 108 -0.69 1.95 18.84
CA ASP A 108 -1.34 1.55 20.09
C ASP A 108 -2.63 0.76 19.80
N PRO A 109 -2.68 -0.57 20.06
CA PRO A 109 -3.88 -1.37 19.85
C PRO A 109 -5.02 -1.02 20.82
N GLY A 110 -4.72 -0.36 21.95
CA GLY A 110 -5.69 0.05 22.96
C GLY A 110 -6.46 1.32 22.62
N LEU A 111 -6.02 2.08 21.62
CA LEU A 111 -6.64 3.35 21.24
C LEU A 111 -8.09 3.14 20.77
N ASP A 112 -9.01 3.93 21.31
CA ASP A 112 -10.44 3.84 21.03
C ASP A 112 -10.75 4.18 19.56
N ASP A 113 -11.58 3.36 18.91
CA ASP A 113 -11.97 3.54 17.50
C ASP A 113 -12.76 4.82 17.24
N ARG A 114 -13.37 5.41 18.28
CA ARG A 114 -14.15 6.65 18.20
C ARG A 114 -13.27 7.90 18.13
N ILE A 115 -11.98 7.78 18.44
CA ILE A 115 -11.05 8.89 18.32
C ILE A 115 -10.76 9.12 16.82
N PRO A 116 -10.88 10.36 16.31
CA PRO A 116 -10.56 10.67 14.93
C PRO A 116 -9.07 10.46 14.66
N GLN A 117 -8.76 9.55 13.73
CA GLN A 117 -7.42 9.23 13.28
C GLN A 117 -7.52 8.48 11.93
N PRO A 118 -6.43 8.39 11.14
CA PRO A 118 -6.44 7.65 9.89
C PRO A 118 -6.81 6.16 10.07
N ARG A 119 -7.35 5.55 9.01
CA ARG A 119 -7.81 4.17 8.97
C ARG A 119 -7.17 3.47 7.79
N GLY A 120 -6.55 2.33 8.03
CA GLY A 120 -5.97 1.50 6.99
C GLY A 120 -7.01 0.55 6.39
N PHE A 121 -6.91 0.34 5.08
CA PHE A 121 -7.57 -0.73 4.36
C PHE A 121 -6.54 -1.43 3.46
N ALA A 122 -6.10 -2.61 3.88
CA ALA A 122 -5.14 -3.40 3.12
C ALA A 122 -5.83 -4.61 2.49
N MET A 123 -5.45 -4.95 1.28
CA MET A 123 -5.93 -6.14 0.55
C MET A 123 -4.73 -7.00 0.16
N LYS A 124 -4.85 -8.31 0.41
CA LYS A 124 -3.92 -9.33 -0.11
C LYS A 124 -4.65 -10.15 -1.16
N LEU A 125 -4.18 -10.06 -2.39
CA LEU A 125 -4.65 -10.85 -3.53
C LEU A 125 -3.81 -12.12 -3.64
N PHE A 126 -4.46 -13.26 -3.85
CA PHE A 126 -3.80 -14.55 -4.01
C PHE A 126 -3.81 -15.00 -5.48
N GLY A 127 -2.78 -15.75 -5.89
CA GLY A 127 -2.65 -16.27 -7.25
C GLY A 127 -2.18 -15.24 -8.27
N VAL A 128 -1.55 -14.15 -7.83
CA VAL A 128 -0.96 -13.15 -8.73
C VAL A 128 0.43 -13.62 -9.14
N HIS A 129 0.68 -13.72 -10.45
CA HIS A 129 1.91 -14.28 -11.01
C HIS A 129 2.60 -13.32 -11.98
N GLY A 130 3.93 -13.33 -11.98
CA GLY A 130 4.80 -12.69 -12.97
C GLY A 130 6.03 -12.09 -12.31
N ASP A 131 6.50 -10.93 -12.79
CA ASP A 131 7.70 -10.30 -12.24
C ASP A 131 7.42 -9.76 -10.83
N MET A 132 8.16 -10.27 -9.85
CA MET A 132 8.02 -9.93 -8.42
C MET A 132 9.37 -9.49 -7.86
N PHE A 133 9.35 -8.73 -6.76
CA PHE A 133 10.56 -8.46 -5.99
C PHE A 133 11.18 -9.77 -5.48
N ASP A 134 12.51 -9.83 -5.41
CA ASP A 134 13.22 -10.99 -4.88
C ASP A 134 12.72 -11.39 -3.48
N ALA A 135 12.44 -10.37 -2.66
CA ALA A 135 11.72 -10.54 -1.42
C ALA A 135 10.25 -10.87 -1.71
N GLY A 136 9.92 -12.16 -1.64
CA GLY A 136 8.54 -12.64 -1.78
C GLY A 136 8.22 -13.32 -3.11
N LYS A 137 9.17 -13.44 -4.05
CA LYS A 137 8.95 -14.05 -5.38
C LYS A 137 8.37 -15.47 -5.38
N ASP A 138 8.59 -16.22 -4.30
CA ASP A 138 8.07 -17.59 -4.16
C ASP A 138 6.60 -17.64 -3.72
N TYR A 139 6.01 -16.49 -3.37
CA TYR A 139 4.63 -16.36 -2.93
C TYR A 139 3.82 -15.60 -3.99
N PRO A 140 2.89 -16.26 -4.69
CA PRO A 140 2.10 -15.62 -5.75
C PRO A 140 0.99 -14.75 -5.13
N THR A 141 1.39 -13.61 -4.58
CA THR A 141 0.49 -12.65 -3.92
C THR A 141 0.82 -11.23 -4.31
N GLN A 142 -0.18 -10.36 -4.31
CA GLN A 142 -0.01 -8.91 -4.43
C GLN A 142 -0.76 -8.23 -3.28
N ASP A 143 -0.07 -7.32 -2.60
CA ASP A 143 -0.68 -6.49 -1.57
C ASP A 143 -1.02 -5.10 -2.14
N ILE A 144 -2.18 -4.59 -1.77
CA ILE A 144 -2.64 -3.23 -2.11
C ILE A 144 -3.05 -2.55 -0.80
N GLU A 145 -2.34 -1.49 -0.45
CA GLU A 145 -2.51 -0.80 0.83
C GLU A 145 -3.10 0.59 0.63
N PHE A 146 -4.22 0.85 1.31
CA PHE A 146 -4.90 2.14 1.31
C PHE A 146 -4.96 2.73 2.71
N ASN A 147 -5.06 4.06 2.75
CA ASN A 147 -5.43 4.81 3.94
C ASN A 147 -6.72 5.59 3.66
N SER A 148 -7.48 5.89 4.70
CA SER A 148 -8.69 6.72 4.60
C SER A 148 -8.40 8.19 4.34
N THR A 149 -7.13 8.61 4.46
CA THR A 149 -6.69 9.94 4.09
C THR A 149 -6.29 9.98 2.60
N PRO A 150 -6.71 11.01 1.85
CA PRO A 150 -6.40 11.10 0.42
C PRO A 150 -4.94 11.46 0.13
N ALA A 151 -4.19 11.88 1.16
CA ALA A 151 -2.78 12.23 1.08
C ALA A 151 -2.10 11.89 2.42
N LEU A 152 -0.78 11.73 2.35
CA LEU A 152 0.10 11.78 3.51
C LEU A 152 0.52 13.23 3.74
N ASP A 153 0.72 13.59 5.01
CA ASP A 153 1.27 14.87 5.43
C ASP A 153 2.78 14.98 5.14
N LEU A 154 3.46 13.83 5.09
CA LEU A 154 4.85 13.71 4.70
C LEU A 154 4.99 13.57 3.18
N ALA A 155 5.87 14.38 2.59
CA ALA A 155 6.26 14.28 1.17
C ALA A 155 7.53 13.44 0.96
N THR A 156 8.21 13.08 2.06
CA THR A 156 9.43 12.29 2.09
C THR A 156 9.35 11.29 3.24
N ALA A 157 10.18 10.24 3.22
CA ALA A 157 10.29 9.32 4.35
C ALA A 157 10.96 9.95 5.60
N LYS A 158 11.54 11.15 5.45
CA LYS A 158 12.08 12.02 6.51
C LYS A 158 11.01 12.90 7.12
#